data_AF-A0A1T2L997-F1
#
_entry.id   AF-A0A1T2L997-F1
#
_cell.length_a   1.000
_cell.length_b   1.000
_cell.length_c   1.000
_cell.angle_alpha   90.00
_cell.angle_beta   90.00
_cell.angle_gamma   90.00
#
_symmetry.space_group_name_H-M   'P 1'
#
loop_
_entity.id
_entity.type
_entity.pdbx_description
1 polymer ?
#
loop_
_entity_poly.entity_id
_entity_poly.type
_entity_poly.pdbx_seq_one_letter_code
_entity_poly.pdbx_strand_id
1 'polypeptide(L)'
;MCHALAPTERVALCFELPTDGSVPEWVELIPAGPEVIGRDKRAWLNDNPQGVLDYLHALQQEAGRDLPFDWEHATELKAPQGEKAPATGWGKAFEIRDGAIWARVEWTENGRNAIAAKEYRYLSPVLVFEKATRRIVGLSSVGLTNRPNLHLTALNREANPGSIDHEETAMKEILKALGLSDDATNEDALNAIEKINGDLQTALNSAGAAPSLDKFIPRGDYEAAVERANNAEQQLADRDQAQLDTDIETAINSALEAGKITPATKEYHTAACREEGGLDRFKAFVESAPVVAPDSALGGKEIPDGSGKATALNAETQEISEIFGNTAEDLEKFGQA
;
A
#
# COMPACT_ATOMS: atom_id res chain seq x y z
N MET A 1 16.05 -30.10 36.58
CA MET A 1 14.92 -29.24 36.19
C MET A 1 15.49 -27.86 35.90
N CYS A 2 15.66 -27.50 34.62
CA CYS A 2 16.14 -26.18 34.22
C CYS A 2 15.11 -25.13 34.61
N HIS A 3 15.41 -24.28 35.58
CA HIS A 3 14.67 -23.04 35.79
C HIS A 3 15.07 -22.08 34.66
N ALA A 4 14.09 -21.65 33.88
CA ALA A 4 14.27 -20.59 32.91
C ALA A 4 14.66 -19.30 33.66
N LEU A 5 15.89 -18.83 33.44
CA LEU A 5 16.38 -17.57 33.99
C LEU A 5 15.59 -16.40 33.36
N ALA A 6 15.07 -15.53 34.22
CA ALA A 6 14.36 -14.29 33.90
C ALA A 6 15.26 -13.33 33.07
N PRO A 7 14.75 -12.24 32.45
CA PRO A 7 15.55 -11.40 31.56
C PRO A 7 16.81 -10.88 32.27
N THR A 8 17.96 -11.34 31.78
CA THR A 8 19.28 -11.12 32.38
C THR A 8 19.91 -9.87 31.79
N GLU A 9 20.21 -8.90 32.63
CA GLU A 9 20.93 -7.70 32.22
C GLU A 9 22.44 -7.95 32.22
N ARG A 10 23.14 -7.29 31.28
CA ARG A 10 24.57 -7.47 31.01
C ARG A 10 25.30 -6.14 31.11
N VAL A 11 26.39 -6.04 31.88
CA VAL A 11 27.21 -4.81 32.00
C VAL A 11 28.69 -5.15 32.19
N ALA A 12 29.63 -4.31 31.73
CA ALA A 12 31.04 -4.62 31.77
C ALA A 12 31.83 -4.03 32.97
N LEU A 13 32.80 -4.77 33.51
CA LEU A 13 33.84 -4.29 34.44
C LEU A 13 35.11 -3.86 33.68
N CYS A 14 36.17 -3.38 34.34
CA CYS A 14 37.41 -3.07 33.64
C CYS A 14 38.68 -3.38 34.45
N PHE A 15 39.63 -4.07 33.81
CA PHE A 15 40.96 -4.43 34.33
C PHE A 15 42.04 -3.97 33.35
N GLU A 16 43.15 -3.46 33.88
CA GLU A 16 44.30 -3.08 33.07
C GLU A 16 45.25 -4.27 32.88
N LEU A 17 45.65 -4.51 31.63
CA LEU A 17 46.65 -5.52 31.30
C LEU A 17 48.07 -5.02 31.63
N PRO A 18 49.05 -5.93 31.80
CA PRO A 18 50.44 -5.57 32.07
C PRO A 18 50.98 -4.50 31.12
N THR A 19 51.59 -3.45 31.67
CA THR A 19 52.06 -2.29 30.89
C THR A 19 53.38 -2.54 30.18
N ASP A 20 54.06 -3.63 30.50
CA ASP A 20 55.31 -4.08 29.88
C ASP A 20 55.10 -4.76 28.52
N GLY A 21 53.84 -5.01 28.12
CA GLY A 21 53.49 -5.72 26.88
C GLY A 21 53.57 -7.24 27.01
N SER A 22 53.72 -7.76 28.23
CA SER A 22 53.54 -9.19 28.47
C SER A 22 52.08 -9.58 28.26
N VAL A 23 51.87 -10.75 27.64
CA VAL A 23 50.53 -11.32 27.48
C VAL A 23 50.28 -12.28 28.65
N PRO A 24 49.43 -11.91 29.63
CA PRO A 24 49.23 -12.73 30.81
C PRO A 24 48.45 -14.00 30.48
N GLU A 25 48.86 -15.13 31.05
CA GLU A 25 48.08 -16.37 30.96
C GLU A 25 46.85 -16.32 31.87
N TRP A 26 46.97 -15.68 33.03
CA TRP A 26 45.88 -15.51 34.00
C TRP A 26 45.51 -14.04 34.14
N VAL A 27 44.21 -13.76 34.07
CA VAL A 27 43.67 -12.40 34.20
C VAL A 27 42.55 -12.36 35.23
N GLU A 28 42.51 -11.27 35.99
CA GLU A 28 41.39 -10.98 36.89
C GLU A 28 40.17 -10.58 36.06
N LEU A 29 39.01 -11.14 36.41
CA LEU A 29 37.73 -10.85 35.74
C LEU A 29 36.74 -10.13 36.65
N ILE A 30 36.77 -10.40 37.95
CA ILE A 30 35.90 -9.73 38.93
C ILE A 30 36.70 -9.57 40.23
N PRO A 31 36.81 -8.36 40.81
CA PRO A 31 37.51 -8.17 42.07
C PRO A 31 36.77 -8.84 43.22
N ALA A 32 37.45 -8.98 44.37
CA ALA A 32 36.83 -9.46 45.59
C ALA A 32 35.65 -8.55 46.01
N GLY A 33 34.58 -9.19 46.50
CA GLY A 33 33.40 -8.50 47.02
C GLY A 33 33.58 -7.95 48.45
N PRO A 34 32.48 -7.55 49.11
CA PRO A 34 31.09 -7.78 48.70
C PRO A 34 30.59 -6.83 47.62
N GLU A 35 31.25 -5.71 47.38
CA GLU A 35 30.82 -4.72 46.37
C GLU A 35 31.91 -4.53 45.33
N VAL A 36 31.51 -4.57 44.06
CA VAL A 36 32.38 -4.34 42.91
C VAL A 36 31.90 -3.09 42.20
N ILE A 37 32.76 -2.08 42.12
CA ILE A 37 32.42 -0.76 41.57
C ILE A 37 33.12 -0.55 40.23
N GLY A 38 32.35 -0.30 39.19
CA GLY A 38 32.85 0.06 37.86
C GLY A 38 33.43 1.48 37.84
N ARG A 39 34.25 1.78 36.83
CA ARG A 39 34.81 3.14 36.64
C ARG A 39 33.74 4.21 36.42
N ASP A 40 32.54 3.82 36.02
CA ASP A 40 31.36 4.68 35.88
C ASP A 40 30.57 4.87 37.19
N LYS A 41 31.09 4.37 38.32
CA LYS A 41 30.49 4.42 39.66
C LYS A 41 29.27 3.51 39.86
N ARG A 42 28.90 2.68 38.89
CA ARG A 42 27.90 1.63 39.14
C ARG A 42 28.51 0.56 40.04
N ALA A 43 27.69 0.00 40.92
CA ALA A 43 28.10 -1.02 41.86
C ALA A 43 27.28 -2.31 41.66
N TRP A 44 27.95 -3.44 41.87
CA TRP A 44 27.35 -4.78 41.86
C TRP A 44 27.73 -5.53 43.12
N LEU A 45 26.82 -6.38 43.59
CA LEU A 45 27.03 -7.22 44.76
C LEU A 45 27.76 -8.51 44.33
N ASN A 46 28.95 -8.74 44.86
CA ASN A 46 29.73 -9.97 44.72
C ASN A 46 29.87 -10.67 46.08
N ASP A 47 28.74 -10.93 46.75
CA ASP A 47 28.66 -11.63 48.04
C ASP A 47 28.81 -13.16 47.91
N ASN A 48 28.73 -13.69 46.68
CA ASN A 48 28.85 -15.11 46.38
C ASN A 48 29.73 -15.38 45.14
N PRO A 49 31.06 -15.17 45.20
CA PRO A 49 31.96 -15.43 44.08
C PRO A 49 31.99 -16.92 43.68
N GLN A 50 31.69 -17.83 44.62
CA GLN A 50 31.58 -19.27 44.32
C GLN A 50 30.44 -19.55 43.34
N GLY A 51 29.28 -18.89 43.48
CA GLY A 51 28.17 -19.03 42.54
C GLY A 51 28.53 -18.61 41.11
N VAL A 52 29.36 -17.58 40.95
CA VAL A 52 29.88 -17.15 39.65
C VAL A 52 30.84 -18.19 39.06
N LEU A 53 31.70 -18.79 39.90
CA LEU A 53 32.61 -19.85 39.48
C LEU A 53 31.84 -21.10 39.04
N ASP A 54 30.80 -21.48 39.79
CA ASP A 54 29.94 -22.61 39.46
C ASP A 54 29.20 -22.38 38.13
N TYR A 55 28.73 -21.15 37.88
CA TYR A 55 28.14 -20.75 36.60
C TYR A 55 29.12 -20.94 35.43
N LEU A 56 30.37 -20.49 35.58
CA LEU A 56 31.40 -20.61 34.54
C LEU A 56 31.76 -22.08 34.26
N HIS A 57 31.86 -22.91 35.30
CA HIS A 57 32.09 -24.34 35.14
C HIS A 57 30.91 -25.04 34.48
N ALA A 58 29.67 -24.69 34.82
CA ALA A 58 28.49 -25.24 34.17
C ALA A 58 28.47 -24.90 32.66
N LEU A 59 28.84 -23.67 32.28
CA LEU A 59 28.98 -23.30 30.86
C LEU A 59 29.98 -24.19 30.11
N GLN A 60 31.14 -24.47 30.72
CA GLN A 60 32.17 -25.30 30.09
C GLN A 60 31.78 -26.78 30.04
N GLN A 61 31.32 -27.35 31.16
CA GLN A 61 31.11 -28.80 31.29
C GLN A 61 29.77 -29.27 30.72
N GLU A 62 28.71 -28.50 30.90
CA GLU A 62 27.36 -28.90 30.49
C GLU A 62 27.01 -28.41 29.08
N ALA A 63 27.41 -27.18 28.75
CA ALA A 63 27.09 -26.58 27.45
C ALA A 63 28.22 -26.70 26.42
N GLY A 64 29.41 -27.15 26.82
CA GLY A 64 30.58 -27.24 25.95
C GLY A 64 31.05 -25.88 25.43
N ARG A 65 30.84 -24.81 26.21
CA ARG A 65 31.11 -23.41 25.81
C ARG A 65 32.19 -22.81 26.71
N ASP A 66 33.31 -22.44 26.11
CA ASP A 66 34.30 -21.60 26.77
C ASP A 66 33.83 -20.13 26.81
N LEU A 67 34.26 -19.38 27.82
CA LEU A 67 33.98 -17.94 27.92
C LEU A 67 34.74 -17.20 26.80
N PRO A 68 34.05 -16.54 25.86
CA PRO A 68 34.72 -15.83 24.77
C PRO A 68 35.36 -14.54 25.28
N PHE A 69 36.62 -14.33 24.92
CA PHE A 69 37.22 -13.01 24.90
C PHE A 69 37.07 -12.49 23.48
N ASP A 70 36.64 -11.25 23.29
CA ASP A 70 36.32 -10.69 21.97
C ASP A 70 36.97 -9.31 21.74
N TRP A 71 36.74 -8.74 20.56
CA TRP A 71 37.11 -7.35 20.28
C TRP A 71 35.96 -6.42 20.61
N GLU A 72 36.19 -5.44 21.49
CA GLU A 72 35.24 -4.35 21.72
C GLU A 72 33.80 -4.84 21.94
N HIS A 73 33.62 -5.95 22.68
CA HIS A 73 32.33 -6.59 22.99
C HIS A 73 31.54 -7.06 21.76
N ALA A 74 32.22 -7.52 20.72
CA ALA A 74 31.59 -8.02 19.51
C ALA A 74 30.62 -9.19 19.77
N THR A 75 30.85 -10.03 20.78
CA THR A 75 29.92 -11.10 21.17
C THR A 75 28.57 -10.54 21.61
N GLU A 76 28.54 -9.39 22.27
CA GLU A 76 27.30 -8.74 22.72
C GLU A 76 26.69 -7.84 21.65
N LEU A 77 27.53 -7.10 20.91
CA LEU A 77 27.08 -6.06 20.01
C LEU A 77 26.85 -6.58 18.58
N LYS A 78 27.74 -7.44 18.07
CA LYS A 78 27.77 -7.84 16.65
C LYS A 78 27.15 -9.21 16.40
N ALA A 79 27.45 -10.19 17.26
CA ALA A 79 26.95 -11.56 17.07
C ALA A 79 25.41 -11.65 16.99
N PRO A 80 24.62 -10.92 17.81
CA PRO A 80 23.15 -10.94 17.69
C PRO A 80 22.62 -10.37 16.38
N GLN A 81 23.40 -9.53 15.70
CA GLN A 81 23.07 -8.95 14.39
C GLN A 81 23.51 -9.86 13.23
N GLY A 82 24.09 -11.03 13.52
CA GLY A 82 24.65 -11.93 12.51
C GLY A 82 26.00 -11.45 11.93
N GLU A 83 26.60 -10.43 12.53
CA GLU A 83 27.90 -9.91 12.10
C GLU A 83 29.07 -10.72 12.67
N LYS A 84 30.27 -10.54 12.09
CA LYS A 84 31.48 -11.20 12.56
C LYS A 84 31.85 -10.72 13.98
N ALA A 85 31.90 -11.68 14.92
CA ALA A 85 32.39 -11.50 16.28
C ALA A 85 33.55 -12.47 16.57
N PRO A 86 34.75 -12.20 16.03
CA PRO A 86 35.90 -13.08 16.25
C PRO A 86 36.41 -12.98 17.68
N ALA A 87 36.76 -14.13 18.26
CA ALA A 87 37.36 -14.18 19.59
C ALA A 87 38.84 -13.74 19.57
N THR A 88 39.25 -13.02 20.60
CA THR A 88 40.66 -12.69 20.92
C THR A 88 41.30 -13.77 21.77
N GLY A 89 40.50 -14.52 22.52
CA GLY A 89 40.93 -15.64 23.34
C GLY A 89 39.75 -16.40 23.95
N TRP A 90 40.04 -17.43 24.73
CA TRP A 90 39.04 -18.28 25.36
C TRP A 90 39.41 -18.55 26.81
N GLY A 91 38.50 -18.31 27.75
CA GLY A 91 38.67 -18.70 29.14
C GLY A 91 38.61 -20.23 29.26
N LYS A 92 39.71 -20.85 29.70
CA LYS A 92 39.87 -22.31 29.78
C LYS A 92 39.80 -22.86 31.20
N ALA A 93 40.12 -22.06 32.20
CA ALA A 93 40.05 -22.43 33.60
C ALA A 93 39.70 -21.20 34.43
N PHE A 94 39.01 -21.40 35.55
CA PHE A 94 38.57 -20.34 36.43
C PHE A 94 38.91 -20.67 37.88
N GLU A 95 39.33 -19.67 38.64
CA GLU A 95 39.72 -19.82 40.04
C GLU A 95 39.30 -18.61 40.85
N ILE A 96 39.03 -18.83 42.14
CA ILE A 96 38.91 -17.74 43.11
C ILE A 96 40.25 -17.59 43.83
N ARG A 97 40.82 -16.38 43.79
CA ARG A 97 42.07 -16.02 44.46
C ARG A 97 41.81 -14.81 45.34
N ASP A 98 41.92 -14.98 46.65
CA ASP A 98 41.67 -13.93 47.64
C ASP A 98 40.31 -13.23 47.46
N GLY A 99 39.29 -13.99 47.06
CA GLY A 99 37.93 -13.50 46.80
C GLY A 99 37.69 -12.93 45.40
N ALA A 100 38.73 -12.66 44.62
CA ALA A 100 38.63 -12.24 43.22
C ALA A 100 38.51 -13.46 42.29
N ILE A 101 37.79 -13.31 41.19
CA ILE A 101 37.60 -14.35 40.18
C ILE A 101 38.58 -14.13 39.04
N TRP A 102 39.37 -15.16 38.75
CA TRP A 102 40.42 -15.18 37.74
C TRP A 102 40.12 -16.20 36.65
N ALA A 103 40.61 -15.94 35.44
CA ALA A 103 40.54 -16.86 34.32
C ALA A 103 41.91 -17.10 33.67
N ARG A 104 42.17 -18.36 33.32
CA ARG A 104 43.26 -18.74 32.43
C ARG A 104 42.80 -18.60 31.00
N VAL A 105 43.51 -17.83 30.20
CA VAL A 105 43.09 -17.49 28.84
C VAL A 105 43.98 -18.16 27.82
N GLU A 106 43.38 -18.93 26.93
CA GLU A 106 44.01 -19.37 25.70
C GLU A 106 43.82 -18.28 24.64
N TRP A 107 44.80 -17.40 24.52
CA TRP A 107 44.77 -16.32 23.54
C TRP A 107 44.86 -16.87 22.10
N THR A 108 44.22 -16.19 21.16
CA THR A 108 44.49 -16.35 19.73
C THR A 108 45.79 -15.64 19.37
N GLU A 109 46.35 -15.93 18.19
CA GLU A 109 47.52 -15.20 17.68
C GLU A 109 47.23 -13.69 17.56
N ASN A 110 46.07 -13.33 17.01
CA ASN A 110 45.66 -11.93 16.88
C ASN A 110 45.48 -11.25 18.24
N GLY A 111 44.87 -11.93 19.22
CA GLY A 111 44.72 -11.41 20.58
C GLY A 111 46.08 -11.20 21.27
N ARG A 112 46.99 -12.17 21.17
CA ARG A 112 48.37 -12.03 21.68
C ARG A 112 49.07 -10.83 21.07
N ASN A 113 49.01 -10.69 19.74
CA ASN A 113 49.69 -9.61 19.02
C ASN A 113 49.17 -8.24 19.44
N ALA A 114 47.85 -8.07 19.55
CA ALA A 114 47.26 -6.80 19.97
C ALA A 114 47.62 -6.40 21.40
N ILE A 115 47.69 -7.36 22.33
CA ILE A 115 48.11 -7.09 23.71
C ILE A 115 49.61 -6.76 23.74
N ALA A 116 50.44 -7.55 23.07
CA ALA A 116 51.89 -7.36 23.05
C ALA A 116 52.31 -6.03 22.38
N ALA A 117 51.63 -5.67 21.29
CA ALA A 117 51.80 -4.39 20.60
C ALA A 117 51.13 -3.21 21.33
N LYS A 118 50.42 -3.47 22.44
CA LYS A 118 49.67 -2.48 23.23
C LYS A 118 48.60 -1.75 22.40
N GLU A 119 48.11 -2.38 21.35
CA GLU A 119 46.96 -1.91 20.58
C GLU A 119 45.70 -1.94 21.45
N TYR A 120 45.65 -2.85 22.43
CA TYR A 120 44.58 -2.94 23.42
C TYR A 120 45.17 -3.12 24.83
N ARG A 121 44.63 -2.37 25.80
CA ARG A 121 45.20 -2.30 27.15
C ARG A 121 44.26 -2.72 28.28
N TYR A 122 42.98 -2.94 27.98
CA TYR A 122 41.99 -3.23 29.00
C TYR A 122 41.17 -4.47 28.67
N LEU A 123 40.83 -5.22 29.71
CA LEU A 123 39.81 -6.25 29.66
C LEU A 123 38.53 -5.72 30.28
N SER A 124 37.40 -6.08 29.66
CA SER A 124 36.10 -5.63 30.10
C SER A 124 35.08 -6.78 30.19
N PRO A 125 35.01 -7.48 31.35
CA PRO A 125 34.13 -8.63 31.54
C PRO A 125 32.67 -8.21 31.63
N VAL A 126 31.81 -8.80 30.79
CA VAL A 126 30.38 -8.56 30.75
C VAL A 126 29.68 -9.42 31.80
N LEU A 127 29.39 -8.80 32.95
CA LEU A 127 28.64 -9.34 34.07
C LEU A 127 27.23 -9.73 33.68
N VAL A 128 26.81 -10.92 34.10
CA VAL A 128 25.41 -11.31 34.22
C VAL A 128 25.02 -11.11 35.68
N PHE A 129 23.96 -10.34 35.94
CA PHE A 129 23.54 -10.01 37.31
C PHE A 129 22.03 -10.03 37.50
N GLU A 130 21.60 -10.25 38.74
CA GLU A 130 20.20 -10.13 39.19
C GLU A 130 19.82 -8.65 39.31
N LYS A 131 18.77 -8.22 38.59
CA LYS A 131 18.38 -6.80 38.57
C LYS A 131 17.99 -6.24 39.94
N ALA A 132 17.20 -7.00 40.71
CA ALA A 132 16.67 -6.55 41.99
C ALA A 132 17.76 -6.35 43.07
N THR A 133 18.77 -7.20 43.08
CA THR A 133 19.81 -7.24 44.12
C THR A 133 21.15 -6.68 43.63
N ARG A 134 21.30 -6.48 42.32
CA ARG A 134 22.58 -6.22 41.63
C ARG A 134 23.63 -7.32 41.87
N ARG A 135 23.22 -8.51 42.31
CA ARG A 135 24.12 -9.64 42.56
C ARG A 135 24.67 -10.20 41.26
N ILE A 136 25.99 -10.33 41.18
CA ILE A 136 26.65 -10.98 40.06
C ILE A 136 26.39 -12.49 40.14
N VAL A 137 25.91 -13.06 39.04
CA VAL A 137 25.64 -14.50 38.91
C VAL A 137 26.49 -15.17 37.84
N GLY A 138 27.17 -14.42 36.98
CA GLY A 138 27.93 -14.98 35.86
C GLY A 138 28.66 -13.96 35.01
N LEU A 139 29.27 -14.43 33.93
CA LEU A 139 29.87 -13.63 32.86
C LEU A 139 29.41 -14.14 31.49
N SER A 140 29.14 -13.24 30.56
CA SER A 140 28.74 -13.58 29.18
C SER A 140 29.93 -13.62 28.22
N SER A 141 30.80 -12.62 28.30
CA SER A 141 31.98 -12.43 27.44
C SER A 141 32.98 -11.50 28.12
N VAL A 142 34.20 -11.37 27.56
CA VAL A 142 35.21 -10.42 28.02
C VAL A 142 35.76 -9.61 26.85
N GLY A 143 35.48 -8.31 26.83
CA GLY A 143 35.96 -7.43 25.76
C GLY A 143 37.43 -7.05 25.93
N LEU A 144 38.26 -7.32 24.93
CA LEU A 144 39.55 -6.66 24.78
C LEU A 144 39.28 -5.27 24.16
N THR A 145 39.48 -4.21 24.97
CA THR A 145 39.04 -2.84 24.63
C THR A 145 40.08 -1.77 24.97
N ASN A 146 40.02 -0.65 24.28
CA ASN A 146 40.71 0.59 24.64
C ASN A 146 39.84 1.58 25.41
N ARG A 147 38.52 1.37 25.42
CA ARG A 147 37.56 2.19 26.16
C ARG A 147 37.08 1.39 27.35
N PRO A 148 37.71 1.59 28.53
CA PRO A 148 37.36 0.83 29.70
C PRO A 148 35.90 1.07 30.05
N ASN A 149 35.14 -0.01 30.26
CA ASN A 149 33.72 0.00 30.59
C ASN A 149 32.84 0.51 29.43
N LEU A 150 32.10 -0.42 28.80
CA LEU A 150 31.06 -0.04 27.87
C LEU A 150 30.01 0.81 28.59
N HIS A 151 29.78 2.02 28.07
CA HIS A 151 28.43 2.58 28.05
C HIS A 151 27.59 1.64 27.17
N LEU A 152 27.22 0.47 27.69
CA LEU A 152 25.91 -0.05 27.40
C LEU A 152 24.99 1.01 27.98
N THR A 153 24.62 1.96 27.13
CA THR A 153 23.37 2.67 27.22
C THR A 153 22.30 1.58 27.24
N ALA A 154 22.13 0.90 28.38
CA ALA A 154 20.82 0.50 28.81
C ALA A 154 20.02 1.79 28.62
N LEU A 155 19.09 1.78 27.66
CA LEU A 155 18.25 2.91 27.29
C LEU A 155 17.77 3.62 28.55
N ASN A 156 18.52 4.61 28.99
CA ASN A 156 18.24 5.51 30.08
C ASN A 156 18.98 6.77 29.67
N ARG A 157 18.21 7.56 28.94
CA ARG A 157 18.37 8.98 28.70
C ARG A 157 18.99 9.63 29.95
N GLU A 158 20.06 10.38 29.71
CA GLU A 158 20.81 11.23 30.62
C GLU A 158 20.01 11.70 31.85
N ALA A 159 20.33 11.19 33.04
CA ALA A 159 19.80 11.68 34.31
C ALA A 159 20.88 12.53 35.02
N ASN A 160 20.59 13.84 35.11
CA ASN A 160 21.25 14.79 35.99
C ASN A 160 20.89 14.49 37.46
N PRO A 161 21.70 14.90 38.46
CA PRO A 161 21.63 14.39 39.82
C PRO A 161 20.53 15.08 40.64
N GLY A 162 19.55 14.27 41.04
CA GLY A 162 18.48 14.62 41.98
C GLY A 162 17.62 13.38 42.17
N SER A 163 18.00 12.54 43.12
CA SER A 163 17.30 11.29 43.45
C SER A 163 15.86 11.56 43.87
N ILE A 164 14.95 11.41 42.90
CA ILE A 164 13.54 11.11 43.13
C ILE A 164 13.32 9.76 42.48
N ASP A 165 12.67 8.85 43.21
CA ASP A 165 12.42 7.47 42.83
C ASP A 165 12.01 7.36 41.35
N HIS A 166 12.96 6.86 40.54
CA HIS A 166 12.82 6.82 39.09
C HIS A 166 11.66 5.91 38.66
N GLU A 167 11.26 4.94 39.49
CA GLU A 167 10.07 4.11 39.25
C GLU A 167 8.77 4.89 39.44
N GLU A 168 8.66 5.73 40.47
CA GLU A 168 7.45 6.52 40.73
C GLU A 168 7.27 7.61 39.67
N THR A 169 8.38 8.25 39.25
CA THR A 169 8.35 9.26 38.19
C THR A 169 8.06 8.63 36.82
N ALA A 170 8.64 7.46 36.51
CA ALA A 170 8.37 6.76 35.27
C ALA A 170 6.93 6.25 35.19
N MET A 171 6.38 5.73 36.29
CA MET A 171 4.99 5.32 36.35
C MET A 171 4.06 6.52 36.17
N LYS A 172 4.31 7.66 36.83
CA LYS A 172 3.51 8.88 36.65
C LYS A 172 3.54 9.41 35.21
N GLU A 173 4.69 9.38 34.55
CA GLU A 173 4.77 9.76 33.13
C GLU A 173 4.03 8.77 32.22
N ILE A 174 4.04 7.46 32.53
CA ILE A 174 3.24 6.46 31.82
C ILE A 174 1.74 6.70 32.05
N LEU A 175 1.31 6.91 33.31
CA LEU A 175 -0.08 7.21 33.66
C LEU A 175 -0.55 8.47 32.94
N LYS A 176 0.27 9.53 32.93
CA LYS A 176 -0.01 10.77 32.20
C LYS A 176 -0.09 10.55 30.69
N ALA A 177 0.81 9.76 30.10
CA ALA A 177 0.75 9.39 28.69
C ALA A 177 -0.50 8.57 28.34
N LEU A 178 -0.99 7.77 29.28
CA LEU A 178 -2.25 7.03 29.20
C LEU A 178 -3.49 7.89 29.53
N GLY A 179 -3.30 9.15 29.95
CA GLY A 179 -4.37 10.05 30.37
C GLY A 179 -5.04 9.68 31.71
N LEU A 180 -4.35 8.89 32.54
CA LEU A 180 -4.79 8.44 33.86
C LEU A 180 -4.29 9.38 34.98
N SER A 181 -4.92 9.27 36.15
CA SER A 181 -4.52 10.00 37.36
C SER A 181 -3.16 9.53 37.89
N ASP A 182 -2.42 10.39 38.58
CA ASP A 182 -1.11 10.06 39.19
C ASP A 182 -1.21 8.99 40.30
N ASP A 183 -2.41 8.81 40.89
CA ASP A 183 -2.70 7.79 41.90
C ASP A 183 -3.26 6.48 41.30
N ALA A 184 -3.34 6.38 39.97
CA ALA A 184 -3.86 5.20 39.30
C ALA A 184 -2.95 3.98 39.54
N THR A 185 -3.58 2.82 39.68
CA THR A 185 -2.85 1.59 39.99
C THR A 185 -2.18 1.01 38.74
N ASN A 186 -1.22 0.11 38.94
CA ASN A 186 -0.61 -0.64 37.83
C ASN A 186 -1.65 -1.43 37.02
N GLU A 187 -2.74 -1.89 37.65
CA GLU A 187 -3.84 -2.59 36.98
C GLU A 187 -4.63 -1.64 36.07
N ASP A 188 -4.88 -0.39 36.51
CA ASP A 188 -5.53 0.64 35.70
C ASP A 188 -4.68 1.01 34.47
N ALA A 189 -3.36 1.08 34.63
CA ALA A 189 -2.42 1.33 33.54
C ALA A 189 -2.44 0.19 32.51
N LEU A 190 -2.40 -1.07 32.96
CA LEU A 190 -2.47 -2.23 32.08
C LEU A 190 -3.80 -2.29 31.31
N ASN A 191 -4.93 -2.05 31.99
CA ASN A 191 -6.24 -2.00 31.36
C ASN A 191 -6.33 -0.88 30.30
N ALA A 192 -5.74 0.29 30.55
CA ALA A 192 -5.69 1.37 29.57
C ALA A 192 -4.83 1.02 28.35
N ILE A 193 -3.69 0.34 28.54
CA ILE A 193 -2.84 -0.14 27.45
C ILE A 193 -3.56 -1.21 26.62
N GLU A 194 -4.24 -2.17 27.25
CA GLU A 194 -5.03 -3.19 26.55
C GLU A 194 -6.14 -2.55 25.73
N LYS A 195 -6.83 -1.55 26.29
CA LYS A 195 -7.84 -0.78 25.57
C LYS A 195 -7.25 -0.04 24.37
N ILE A 196 -6.12 0.66 24.52
CA ILE A 196 -5.44 1.35 23.41
C ILE A 196 -5.02 0.36 22.33
N ASN A 197 -4.52 -0.82 22.68
CA ASN A 197 -4.17 -1.85 21.72
C ASN A 197 -5.41 -2.42 21.01
N GLY A 198 -6.52 -2.60 21.73
CA GLY A 198 -7.82 -3.00 21.15
C GLY A 198 -8.40 -1.95 20.20
N ASP A 199 -8.34 -0.67 20.60
CA ASP A 199 -8.79 0.47 19.80
C ASP A 199 -7.88 0.66 18.57
N LEU A 200 -6.56 0.50 18.71
CA LEU A 200 -5.60 0.51 17.61
C LEU A 200 -5.85 -0.65 16.65
N GLN A 201 -6.09 -1.87 17.15
CA GLN A 201 -6.44 -3.01 16.31
C GLN A 201 -7.75 -2.76 15.57
N THR A 202 -8.75 -2.18 16.23
CA THR A 202 -10.03 -1.79 15.61
C THR A 202 -9.84 -0.69 14.56
N ALA A 203 -9.00 0.31 14.84
CA ALA A 203 -8.68 1.39 13.93
C ALA A 203 -7.86 0.89 12.73
N LEU A 204 -6.89 0.00 12.91
CA LEU A 204 -6.12 -0.65 11.84
C LEU A 204 -7.01 -1.55 10.99
N ASN A 205 -7.92 -2.30 11.60
CA ASN A 205 -8.91 -3.08 10.87
C ASN A 205 -9.86 -2.16 10.09
N SER A 206 -10.13 -0.96 10.59
CA SER A 206 -10.95 0.06 9.92
C SER A 206 -10.18 0.82 8.82
N ALA A 207 -8.87 1.07 9.00
CA ALA A 207 -7.98 1.69 8.02
C ALA A 207 -7.59 0.72 6.89
N GLY A 208 -7.48 -0.58 7.20
CA GLY A 208 -7.38 -1.66 6.22
C GLY A 208 -8.72 -2.03 5.56
N ALA A 209 -9.83 -1.47 6.07
CA ALA A 209 -11.19 -1.64 5.53
C ALA A 209 -11.72 -0.40 4.81
N ALA A 210 -10.88 0.60 4.49
CA ALA A 210 -11.15 1.41 3.31
C ALA A 210 -10.79 0.53 2.11
N PRO A 211 -11.78 -0.09 1.42
CA PRO A 211 -11.45 -0.94 0.29
C PRO A 211 -10.73 -0.04 -0.73
N SER A 212 -9.62 -0.52 -1.28
CA SER A 212 -8.94 0.19 -2.36
C SER A 212 -9.98 0.64 -3.39
N LEU A 213 -9.94 1.93 -3.77
CA LEU A 213 -10.83 2.48 -4.79
C LEU A 213 -10.67 1.76 -6.15
N ASP A 214 -9.56 1.05 -6.34
CA ASP A 214 -9.32 0.19 -7.50
C ASP A 214 -10.13 -1.12 -7.45
N LYS A 215 -10.61 -1.51 -6.26
CA LYS A 215 -11.36 -2.75 -6.00
C LYS A 215 -12.81 -2.52 -5.56
N PHE A 216 -13.20 -1.30 -5.22
CA PHE A 216 -14.54 -0.99 -4.75
C PHE A 216 -15.01 0.37 -5.24
N ILE A 217 -16.07 0.35 -6.07
CA ILE A 217 -16.74 1.56 -6.56
C ILE A 217 -17.94 1.83 -5.64
N PRO A 218 -18.09 3.05 -5.10
CA PRO A 218 -19.29 3.42 -4.35
C PRO A 218 -20.56 3.15 -5.16
N ARG A 219 -21.59 2.58 -4.51
CA ARG A 219 -22.85 2.23 -5.18
C ARG A 219 -23.49 3.40 -5.94
N GLY A 220 -23.44 4.60 -5.38
CA GLY A 220 -23.97 5.80 -6.04
C GLY A 220 -23.21 6.15 -7.33
N ASP A 221 -21.88 5.99 -7.34
CA ASP A 221 -21.08 6.24 -8.54
C ASP A 221 -21.32 5.17 -9.61
N TYR A 222 -21.48 3.90 -9.18
CA TYR A 222 -21.88 2.80 -10.06
C TYR A 222 -23.26 3.05 -10.68
N GLU A 223 -24.26 3.40 -9.87
CA GLU A 223 -25.62 3.69 -10.34
C GLU A 223 -25.63 4.88 -11.31
N ALA A 224 -24.88 5.95 -11.02
CA ALA A 224 -24.74 7.09 -11.92
C ALA A 224 -24.01 6.73 -13.23
N ALA A 225 -23.02 5.84 -13.19
CA ALA A 225 -22.34 5.36 -14.39
C ALA A 225 -23.27 4.48 -15.25
N VAL A 226 -24.04 3.59 -14.63
CA VAL A 226 -25.04 2.75 -15.31
C VAL A 226 -26.14 3.61 -15.93
N GLU A 227 -26.66 4.61 -15.21
CA GLU A 227 -27.67 5.53 -15.75
C GLU A 227 -27.13 6.31 -16.95
N ARG A 228 -25.89 6.81 -16.88
CA ARG A 228 -25.25 7.47 -18.01
C ARG A 228 -25.08 6.54 -19.21
N ALA A 229 -24.69 5.27 -18.98
CA ALA A 229 -24.52 4.29 -20.03
C ALA A 229 -25.87 3.98 -20.72
N ASN A 230 -26.91 3.70 -19.95
CA ASN A 230 -28.25 3.45 -20.49
C ASN A 230 -28.79 4.65 -21.28
N ASN A 231 -28.58 5.87 -20.78
CA ASN A 231 -28.98 7.08 -21.49
C ASN A 231 -28.22 7.27 -22.80
N ALA A 232 -26.91 6.96 -22.81
CA ALA A 232 -26.10 7.03 -24.03
C ALA A 232 -26.50 5.96 -25.06
N GLU A 233 -26.76 4.72 -24.61
CA GLU A 233 -27.24 3.64 -25.47
C GLU A 233 -28.60 3.96 -26.08
N GLN A 234 -29.53 4.52 -25.30
CA GLN A 234 -30.82 4.96 -25.82
C GLN A 234 -30.66 6.10 -26.84
N GLN A 235 -29.82 7.09 -26.55
CA GLN A 235 -29.54 8.17 -27.50
C GLN A 235 -28.91 7.66 -28.80
N LEU A 236 -28.06 6.64 -28.75
CA LEU A 236 -27.51 6.01 -29.95
C LEU A 236 -28.60 5.28 -30.74
N ALA A 237 -29.43 4.49 -30.07
CA ALA A 237 -30.55 3.79 -30.72
C ALA A 237 -31.54 4.77 -31.39
N ASP A 238 -31.87 5.88 -30.72
CA ASP A 238 -32.75 6.92 -31.27
C ASP A 238 -32.12 7.60 -32.48
N ARG A 239 -30.80 7.86 -32.45
CA ARG A 239 -30.07 8.44 -33.59
C ARG A 239 -30.00 7.49 -34.77
N ASP A 240 -29.72 6.21 -34.53
CA ASP A 240 -29.66 5.19 -35.57
C ASP A 240 -31.03 4.99 -36.22
N GLN A 241 -32.10 4.99 -35.42
CA GLN A 241 -33.47 4.92 -35.93
C GLN A 241 -33.84 6.16 -36.76
N ALA A 242 -33.52 7.37 -36.28
CA ALA A 242 -33.77 8.60 -37.02
C ALA A 242 -32.98 8.67 -38.35
N GLN A 243 -31.74 8.18 -38.34
CA GLN A 243 -30.93 8.08 -39.55
C GLN A 243 -31.52 7.07 -40.52
N LEU A 244 -31.95 5.90 -40.03
CA LEU A 244 -32.61 4.89 -40.86
C LEU A 244 -33.88 5.44 -41.50
N ASP A 245 -34.76 6.10 -40.74
CA ASP A 245 -35.98 6.71 -41.29
C ASP A 245 -35.66 7.76 -42.36
N THR A 246 -34.62 8.58 -42.15
CA THR A 246 -34.14 9.56 -43.14
C THR A 246 -33.65 8.89 -44.42
N ASP A 247 -32.87 7.81 -44.29
CA ASP A 247 -32.34 7.06 -45.43
C ASP A 247 -33.45 6.34 -46.21
N ILE A 248 -34.45 5.80 -45.50
CA ILE A 248 -35.64 5.19 -46.10
C ILE A 248 -36.43 6.25 -46.89
N GLU A 249 -36.71 7.40 -46.30
CA GLU A 249 -37.47 8.45 -46.95
C GLU A 249 -36.75 8.96 -48.21
N THR A 250 -35.43 9.13 -48.12
CA THR A 250 -34.57 9.51 -49.25
C THR A 250 -34.63 8.47 -50.37
N ALA A 251 -34.50 7.18 -50.04
CA ALA A 251 -34.54 6.10 -51.02
C ALA A 251 -35.91 5.97 -51.69
N ILE A 252 -37.00 6.09 -50.92
CA ILE A 252 -38.38 6.01 -51.41
C ILE A 252 -38.69 7.19 -52.35
N ASN A 253 -38.33 8.42 -51.96
CA ASN A 253 -38.56 9.59 -52.79
C ASN A 253 -37.76 9.52 -54.10
N SER A 254 -36.49 9.10 -54.03
CA SER A 254 -35.67 8.88 -55.23
C SER A 254 -36.27 7.83 -56.18
N ALA A 255 -36.83 6.75 -55.64
CA ALA A 255 -37.48 5.70 -56.42
C ALA A 255 -38.81 6.15 -57.05
N LEU A 256 -39.56 7.04 -56.37
CA LEU A 256 -40.78 7.68 -56.90
C LEU A 256 -40.44 8.63 -58.05
N GLU A 257 -39.45 9.50 -57.87
CA GLU A 257 -38.98 10.43 -58.90
C GLU A 257 -38.45 9.68 -60.14
N ALA A 258 -37.77 8.55 -59.93
CA ALA A 258 -37.29 7.69 -61.01
C ALA A 258 -38.39 6.81 -61.66
N GLY A 259 -39.65 6.88 -61.19
CA GLY A 259 -40.77 6.09 -61.72
C GLY A 259 -40.64 4.57 -61.52
N LYS A 260 -39.79 4.15 -60.56
CA LYS A 260 -39.51 2.74 -60.23
C LYS A 260 -40.56 2.13 -59.31
N ILE A 261 -41.23 2.99 -58.54
CA ILE A 261 -42.40 2.65 -57.73
C ILE A 261 -43.53 3.66 -58.02
N THR A 262 -44.76 3.30 -57.66
CA THR A 262 -45.92 4.18 -57.87
C THR A 262 -46.32 4.85 -56.55
N PRO A 263 -47.03 6.00 -56.57
CA PRO A 263 -47.53 6.61 -55.34
C PRO A 263 -48.40 5.67 -54.49
N ALA A 264 -49.15 4.76 -55.13
CA ALA A 264 -49.99 3.78 -54.45
C ALA A 264 -49.19 2.71 -53.68
N THR A 265 -47.94 2.43 -54.08
CA THR A 265 -47.08 1.43 -53.41
C THR A 265 -46.07 2.06 -52.44
N LYS A 266 -46.07 3.39 -52.29
CA LYS A 266 -45.15 4.13 -51.40
C LYS A 266 -45.18 3.57 -49.97
N GLU A 267 -46.36 3.54 -49.36
CA GLU A 267 -46.52 3.13 -47.96
C GLU A 267 -46.08 1.67 -47.72
N TYR A 268 -46.37 0.79 -48.67
CA TYR A 268 -45.91 -0.61 -48.62
C TYR A 268 -44.39 -0.71 -48.63
N HIS A 269 -43.72 -0.01 -49.54
CA HIS A 269 -42.25 -0.05 -49.61
C HIS A 269 -41.59 0.64 -48.42
N THR A 270 -42.14 1.76 -47.92
CA THR A 270 -41.66 2.41 -46.69
C THR A 270 -41.73 1.45 -45.51
N ALA A 271 -42.87 0.74 -45.34
CA ALA A 271 -43.01 -0.25 -44.28
C ALA A 271 -42.01 -1.41 -44.42
N ALA A 272 -41.83 -1.93 -45.64
CA ALA A 272 -40.88 -3.00 -45.91
C ALA A 272 -39.42 -2.59 -45.66
N CYS A 273 -39.06 -1.32 -45.89
CA CYS A 273 -37.70 -0.82 -45.62
C CYS A 273 -37.36 -0.74 -44.13
N ARG A 274 -38.37 -0.61 -43.25
CA ARG A 274 -38.20 -0.56 -41.79
C ARG A 274 -37.90 -1.92 -41.16
N GLU A 275 -38.09 -3.01 -41.90
CA GLU A 275 -37.68 -4.33 -41.45
C GLU A 275 -36.15 -4.47 -41.48
N GLU A 276 -35.62 -5.41 -40.70
CA GLU A 276 -34.17 -5.70 -40.68
C GLU A 276 -33.66 -6.05 -42.10
N GLY A 277 -32.67 -5.29 -42.57
CA GLY A 277 -32.13 -5.37 -43.93
C GLY A 277 -33.08 -4.93 -45.04
N GLY A 278 -34.24 -4.35 -44.71
CA GLY A 278 -35.28 -3.95 -45.64
C GLY A 278 -34.83 -2.88 -46.62
N LEU A 279 -34.12 -1.86 -46.14
CA LEU A 279 -33.60 -0.77 -46.95
C LEU A 279 -32.64 -1.26 -48.05
N ASP A 280 -31.73 -2.17 -47.73
CA ASP A 280 -30.77 -2.70 -48.70
C ASP A 280 -31.48 -3.57 -49.76
N ARG A 281 -32.45 -4.38 -49.33
CA ARG A 281 -33.30 -5.14 -50.27
C ARG A 281 -34.07 -4.21 -51.19
N PHE A 282 -34.60 -3.10 -50.68
CA PHE A 282 -35.30 -2.11 -51.47
C PHE A 282 -34.38 -1.42 -52.49
N LYS A 283 -33.16 -1.04 -52.09
CA LYS A 283 -32.16 -0.48 -53.01
C LYS A 283 -31.84 -1.45 -54.16
N ALA A 284 -31.62 -2.73 -53.85
CA ALA A 284 -31.38 -3.77 -54.87
C ALA A 284 -32.59 -3.99 -55.80
N PHE A 285 -33.81 -3.89 -55.26
CA PHE A 285 -35.03 -3.90 -56.08
C PHE A 285 -35.07 -2.71 -57.04
N VAL A 286 -34.80 -1.48 -56.55
CA VAL A 286 -34.83 -0.26 -57.38
C VAL A 286 -33.81 -0.32 -58.53
N GLU A 287 -32.62 -0.90 -58.30
CA GLU A 287 -31.59 -1.08 -59.33
C GLU A 287 -32.05 -2.00 -60.48
N SER A 288 -32.82 -3.04 -60.17
CA SER A 288 -33.29 -4.04 -61.14
C SER A 288 -34.68 -3.74 -61.71
N ALA A 289 -35.46 -2.89 -61.05
CA ALA A 289 -36.83 -2.59 -61.43
C ALA A 289 -36.87 -1.80 -62.76
N PRO A 290 -37.73 -2.17 -63.73
CA PRO A 290 -38.02 -1.32 -64.88
C PRO A 290 -38.78 -0.06 -64.44
N VAL A 291 -38.82 0.97 -65.29
CA VAL A 291 -39.69 2.13 -65.06
C VAL A 291 -41.12 1.67 -65.28
N VAL A 292 -41.93 1.67 -64.21
CA VAL A 292 -43.32 1.18 -64.22
C VAL A 292 -44.33 2.33 -64.28
N ALA A 293 -43.91 3.54 -63.92
CA ALA A 293 -44.67 4.77 -64.09
C ALA A 293 -43.84 5.74 -64.94
N PRO A 294 -44.05 5.81 -66.27
CA PRO A 294 -43.44 6.86 -67.09
C PRO A 294 -43.93 8.23 -66.64
N ASP A 295 -43.12 9.26 -66.82
CA ASP A 295 -43.45 10.64 -66.44
C ASP A 295 -44.79 11.03 -67.06
N SER A 296 -45.80 11.21 -66.22
CA SER A 296 -47.15 11.48 -66.67
C SER A 296 -47.32 12.93 -67.14
N ALA A 297 -46.33 13.80 -66.93
CA ALA A 297 -46.40 15.25 -67.18
C ALA A 297 -47.63 15.94 -66.53
N LEU A 298 -48.22 15.29 -65.53
CA LEU A 298 -49.43 15.69 -64.81
C LEU A 298 -49.16 16.08 -63.34
N GLY A 299 -47.90 16.05 -62.91
CA GLY A 299 -47.52 16.50 -61.58
C GLY A 299 -47.95 17.96 -61.35
N GLY A 300 -48.93 18.17 -60.47
CA GLY A 300 -49.43 19.51 -60.11
C GLY A 300 -50.51 20.10 -61.04
N LYS A 301 -51.07 19.35 -61.99
CA LYS A 301 -52.21 19.82 -62.79
C LYS A 301 -53.54 19.36 -62.18
N GLU A 302 -54.38 20.31 -61.78
CA GLU A 302 -55.76 20.02 -61.38
C GLU A 302 -56.59 19.56 -62.58
N ILE A 303 -57.44 18.56 -62.37
CA ILE A 303 -58.42 18.11 -63.37
C ILE A 303 -59.44 19.24 -63.55
N PRO A 304 -59.69 19.75 -64.77
CA PRO A 304 -60.71 20.78 -64.97
C PRO A 304 -62.06 20.21 -64.53
N ASP A 305 -62.67 20.78 -63.50
CA ASP A 305 -64.04 20.44 -63.17
C ASP A 305 -64.95 20.90 -64.32
N GLY A 306 -65.91 20.05 -64.70
CA GLY A 306 -66.89 20.35 -65.73
C GLY A 306 -67.96 21.35 -65.27
N SER A 307 -67.60 22.38 -64.50
CA SER A 307 -68.53 23.42 -64.04
C SER A 307 -68.15 24.82 -64.54
N GLY A 308 -68.40 25.04 -65.85
CA GLY A 308 -68.97 26.28 -66.40
C GLY A 308 -68.50 27.63 -65.83
N LYS A 309 -67.22 27.81 -65.51
CA LYS A 309 -66.62 29.13 -65.26
C LYS A 309 -65.72 29.49 -66.43
N ALA A 310 -66.09 30.57 -67.12
CA ALA A 310 -65.37 31.14 -68.25
C ALA A 310 -63.89 31.34 -67.88
N THR A 311 -63.06 30.41 -68.35
CA THR A 311 -61.61 30.50 -68.33
C THR A 311 -61.20 31.20 -69.61
N ALA A 312 -60.35 32.23 -69.49
CA ALA A 312 -59.86 32.98 -70.63
C ALA A 312 -59.31 32.03 -71.70
N LEU A 313 -59.67 32.27 -72.97
CA LEU A 313 -59.25 31.47 -74.12
C LEU A 313 -57.73 31.25 -74.07
N ASN A 314 -57.28 30.00 -74.06
CA ASN A 314 -55.85 29.69 -74.17
C ASN A 314 -55.33 30.12 -75.56
N ALA A 315 -54.02 30.31 -75.67
CA ALA A 315 -53.38 30.94 -76.82
C ALA A 315 -53.71 30.23 -78.14
N GLU A 316 -53.89 28.91 -78.11
CA GLU A 316 -54.20 28.09 -79.26
C GLU A 316 -55.64 28.31 -79.76
N THR A 317 -56.58 28.60 -78.86
CA THR A 317 -57.98 28.89 -79.24
C THR A 317 -58.12 30.32 -79.77
N GLN A 318 -57.30 31.26 -79.28
CA GLN A 318 -57.22 32.62 -79.84
C GLN A 318 -56.67 32.60 -81.27
N GLU A 319 -55.61 31.85 -81.52
CA GLU A 319 -55.00 31.75 -82.86
C GLU A 319 -55.95 31.11 -83.89
N ILE A 320 -56.69 30.06 -83.51
CA ILE A 320 -57.72 29.46 -84.37
C ILE A 320 -58.87 30.45 -84.64
N SER A 321 -59.29 31.22 -83.64
CA SER A 321 -60.37 32.21 -83.79
C SER A 321 -60.04 33.31 -84.82
N GLU A 322 -58.79 33.78 -84.80
CA GLU A 322 -58.27 34.76 -85.75
C GLU A 322 -58.18 34.19 -87.17
N ILE A 323 -57.78 32.91 -87.33
CA ILE A 323 -57.72 32.23 -88.64
C ILE A 323 -59.11 32.14 -89.28
N PHE A 324 -60.16 31.92 -88.49
CA PHE A 324 -61.55 31.86 -88.99
C PHE A 324 -62.25 33.22 -89.03
N GLY A 325 -61.54 34.32 -88.69
CA GLY A 325 -62.04 35.70 -88.77
C GLY A 325 -63.06 36.06 -87.70
N ASN A 326 -63.13 35.32 -86.61
CA ASN A 326 -64.05 35.58 -85.49
C ASN A 326 -63.29 36.29 -84.36
N THR A 327 -63.95 37.22 -83.68
CA THR A 327 -63.37 37.87 -82.49
C THR A 327 -63.60 37.03 -81.23
N ALA A 328 -62.82 37.31 -80.18
CA ALA A 328 -63.02 36.66 -78.88
C ALA A 328 -64.46 36.88 -78.34
N GLU A 329 -65.07 38.03 -78.61
CA GLU A 329 -66.47 38.32 -78.24
C GLU A 329 -67.48 37.50 -79.06
N ASP A 330 -67.19 37.18 -80.33
CA ASP A 330 -68.06 36.33 -81.15
C ASP A 330 -68.09 34.89 -80.62
N LEU A 331 -66.95 34.37 -80.17
CA LEU A 331 -66.86 33.03 -79.58
C LEU A 331 -67.54 32.94 -78.22
N GLU A 332 -67.47 34.00 -77.42
CA GLU A 332 -68.16 34.05 -76.13
C GLU A 332 -69.70 34.11 -76.32
N LYS A 333 -70.16 34.78 -77.38
CA LYS A 333 -71.58 34.98 -77.65
C LYS A 333 -72.25 33.83 -78.42
N PHE A 334 -71.52 33.17 -79.32
CA PHE A 334 -72.07 32.14 -80.22
C PHE A 334 -71.43 30.76 -80.08
N GLY A 335 -70.33 30.63 -79.31
CA GLY A 335 -69.58 29.38 -79.14
C GLY A 335 -70.05 28.48 -77.99
N GLN A 336 -71.02 28.93 -77.18
CA GLN A 336 -71.63 28.09 -76.14
C GLN A 336 -72.90 27.44 -76.67
N ALA A 337 -72.76 26.28 -77.31
CA ALA A 337 -73.83 25.35 -77.65
C ALA A 337 -73.47 23.93 -77.15
#